data_AF-A0A7J2YS76-F1
#
_entry.id   AF-A0A7J2YS76-F1
#
_cell.length_a   1.000
_cell.length_b   1.000
_cell.length_c   1.000
_cell.angle_alpha   90.00
_cell.angle_beta   90.00
_cell.angle_gamma   90.00
#
_symmetry.space_group_name_H-M   'P 1'
#
loop_
_entity.id
_entity.type
_entity.pdbx_description
1 polymer ?
#
loop_
_entity_poly.entity_id
_entity_poly.type
_entity_poly.pdbx_seq_one_letter_code
_entity_poly.pdbx_strand_id
1 'polypeptide(L)'
;MHKPKRGDLTWRQPVVFAVATLVCTLLAIWAVVAAPVGSDAGAVTGVSGLYLAAAVYVPLALWFGVWGCLAGYLSCVFMGIYLNMPLPFVLVWALADFFEGFMPLMVYRSLKTRPVLTLKRPQVTYGVNLLLAAVLAASALALLYWGTWAFIATFIASIALVLVQAFAEDRKTWLTWLPIGVFLASIASGVFGVGAMAAFGNISLSAFPSVFFGWVLGDMIVLATLGTLLTVALTPLIVKSRFYVRRFFS
;
A
#
# COMPACT_ATOMS: atom_id res chain seq x y z
N MET A 1 -0.72 5.03 -40.11
CA MET A 1 -0.67 5.18 -38.64
C MET A 1 -1.80 4.38 -38.02
N HIS A 2 -1.49 3.25 -37.39
CA HIS A 2 -2.48 2.41 -36.71
C HIS A 2 -2.93 3.14 -35.44
N LYS A 3 -4.19 3.61 -35.39
CA LYS A 3 -4.76 4.11 -34.12
C LYS A 3 -5.02 2.89 -33.24
N PRO A 4 -4.38 2.77 -32.06
CA PRO A 4 -4.62 1.63 -31.18
C PRO A 4 -6.10 1.56 -30.81
N LYS A 5 -6.67 0.35 -30.86
CA LYS A 5 -8.06 0.12 -30.49
C LYS A 5 -8.21 0.28 -28.97
N ARG A 6 -9.44 0.56 -28.54
CA ARG A 6 -9.80 0.75 -27.13
C ARG A 6 -9.64 -0.59 -26.39
N GLY A 7 -8.48 -0.81 -25.79
CA GLY A 7 -8.13 -2.07 -25.11
C GLY A 7 -6.73 -2.60 -25.42
N ASP A 8 -5.99 -1.99 -26.35
CA ASP A 8 -4.62 -2.43 -26.64
C ASP A 8 -3.64 -1.95 -25.58
N LEU A 9 -2.75 -2.84 -25.15
CA LEU A 9 -1.60 -2.47 -24.32
C LEU A 9 -0.73 -1.46 -25.08
N THR A 10 -0.48 -0.30 -24.48
CA THR A 10 0.40 0.71 -25.08
C THR A 10 1.76 0.70 -24.39
N TRP A 11 2.78 1.31 -25.00
CA TRP A 11 4.10 1.45 -24.38
C TRP A 11 4.08 2.20 -23.03
N ARG A 12 3.00 2.93 -22.74
CA ARG A 12 2.86 3.76 -21.54
C ARG A 12 2.70 2.93 -20.27
N GLN A 13 1.97 1.82 -20.32
CA GLN A 13 1.76 0.97 -19.15
C GLN A 13 3.06 0.29 -18.69
N PRO A 14 3.89 -0.31 -19.57
CA PRO A 14 5.21 -0.81 -19.20
C PRO A 14 6.15 0.27 -18.62
N VAL A 15 6.12 1.50 -19.15
CA VAL A 15 6.95 2.59 -18.61
C VAL A 15 6.51 2.99 -17.20
N VAL A 16 5.21 3.16 -16.97
CA VAL A 16 4.67 3.47 -15.63
C VAL A 16 5.00 2.34 -14.66
N PHE A 17 4.87 1.08 -15.08
CA PHE A 17 5.26 -0.08 -14.32
C PHE A 17 6.75 -0.09 -13.94
N ALA A 18 7.65 0.18 -14.89
CA ALA A 18 9.09 0.20 -14.63
C ALA A 18 9.48 1.31 -13.63
N VAL A 19 8.96 2.52 -13.83
CA VAL A 19 9.19 3.66 -12.92
C VAL A 19 8.61 3.38 -11.54
N ALA A 20 7.38 2.88 -11.48
CA ALA A 20 6.72 2.51 -10.23
C ALA A 20 7.51 1.45 -9.46
N THR A 21 7.98 0.41 -10.16
CA THR A 21 8.77 -0.66 -9.56
C THR A 21 10.04 -0.09 -8.94
N LEU A 22 10.79 0.75 -9.66
CA LEU A 22 12.01 1.38 -9.14
C LEU A 22 11.73 2.22 -7.88
N VAL A 23 10.72 3.10 -7.93
CA VAL A 23 10.35 3.95 -6.79
C VAL A 23 9.93 3.09 -5.59
N CYS A 24 9.08 2.08 -5.81
CA CYS A 24 8.64 1.18 -4.74
C CYS A 24 9.80 0.37 -4.17
N THR A 25 10.77 -0.07 -4.98
CA THR A 25 11.97 -0.78 -4.50
C THR A 25 12.79 0.11 -3.56
N LEU A 26 13.04 1.36 -3.93
CA LEU A 26 13.79 2.29 -3.09
C LEU A 26 13.07 2.56 -1.77
N LEU A 27 11.75 2.75 -1.82
CA LEU A 27 10.93 2.96 -0.62
C LEU A 27 10.86 1.70 0.25
N ALA A 28 10.75 0.52 -0.34
CA ALA A 28 10.73 -0.76 0.36
C ALA A 28 12.06 -1.00 1.09
N ILE A 29 13.20 -0.85 0.39
CA ILE A 29 14.54 -0.95 0.99
C ILE A 29 14.70 0.05 2.14
N TRP A 30 14.31 1.31 1.91
CA TRP A 30 14.38 2.31 2.98
C TRP A 30 13.52 1.93 4.18
N ALA A 31 12.28 1.47 3.97
CA ALA A 31 11.34 1.14 5.03
C ALA A 31 11.81 -0.04 5.90
N VAL A 32 12.35 -1.10 5.29
CA VAL A 32 12.82 -2.28 6.03
C VAL A 32 14.14 -2.03 6.76
N VAL A 33 14.95 -1.07 6.30
CA VAL A 33 16.19 -0.66 6.96
C VAL A 33 15.90 0.34 8.10
N ALA A 34 15.03 1.32 7.85
CA ALA A 34 14.78 2.41 8.80
C ALA A 34 13.81 2.03 9.92
N ALA A 35 12.87 1.12 9.66
CA ALA A 35 11.81 0.76 10.60
C ALA A 35 11.47 -0.74 10.55
N PRO A 36 12.41 -1.65 10.87
CA PRO A 36 12.14 -3.08 10.84
C PRO A 36 11.12 -3.51 11.89
N VAL A 37 10.31 -4.54 11.60
CA VAL A 37 9.43 -5.16 12.61
C VAL A 37 10.23 -6.06 13.53
N GLY A 38 10.12 -5.83 14.83
CA GLY A 38 10.69 -6.69 15.86
C GLY A 38 9.87 -7.94 16.14
N SER A 39 10.55 -8.99 16.61
CA SER A 39 9.97 -10.21 17.18
C SER A 39 10.77 -10.59 18.44
N ASP A 40 10.32 -11.63 19.16
CA ASP A 40 11.04 -12.18 20.31
C ASP A 40 12.47 -12.65 19.97
N ALA A 41 12.75 -12.91 18.69
CA ALA A 41 14.05 -13.29 18.15
C ALA A 41 14.85 -12.10 17.58
N GLY A 42 14.36 -10.87 17.72
CA GLY A 42 14.95 -9.66 17.14
C GLY A 42 14.22 -9.18 15.88
N ALA A 43 14.84 -8.22 15.17
CA ALA A 43 14.30 -7.65 13.94
C ALA A 43 14.15 -8.70 12.84
N VAL A 44 12.96 -8.78 12.25
CA VAL A 44 12.66 -9.70 11.17
C VAL A 44 13.11 -9.09 9.85
N THR A 45 14.02 -9.78 9.17
CA THR A 45 14.61 -9.30 7.92
C THR A 45 13.53 -9.15 6.83
N GLY A 46 13.51 -7.99 6.18
CA GLY A 46 12.58 -7.68 5.09
C GLY A 46 11.20 -7.19 5.54
N VAL A 47 10.90 -7.14 6.84
CA VAL A 47 9.58 -6.68 7.31
C VAL A 47 9.70 -5.29 7.92
N SER A 48 8.85 -4.36 7.50
CA SER A 48 8.83 -2.98 8.01
C SER A 48 7.54 -2.69 8.79
N GLY A 49 7.67 -1.92 9.88
CA GLY A 49 6.53 -1.43 10.65
C GLY A 49 5.83 -0.23 9.99
N LEU A 50 6.40 0.35 8.95
CA LEU A 50 5.78 1.35 8.08
C LEU A 50 6.27 1.14 6.65
N TYR A 51 5.62 0.23 5.93
CA TYR A 51 6.03 -0.14 4.58
C TYR A 51 5.56 0.90 3.53
N LEU A 52 6.32 1.99 3.37
CA LEU A 52 5.95 3.12 2.52
C LEU A 52 5.66 2.77 1.05
N ALA A 53 6.22 1.67 0.55
CA ALA A 53 5.96 1.19 -0.81
C ALA A 53 4.47 0.89 -1.03
N ALA A 54 3.76 0.34 -0.02
CA ALA A 54 2.34 0.02 -0.10
C ALA A 54 1.47 1.23 -0.43
N ALA A 55 1.75 2.39 0.19
CA ALA A 55 1.04 3.63 -0.13
C ALA A 55 1.20 4.07 -1.58
N VAL A 56 2.21 3.59 -2.30
CA VAL A 56 2.44 3.91 -3.71
C VAL A 56 1.82 2.85 -4.61
N TYR A 57 2.19 1.57 -4.48
CA TYR A 57 1.73 0.55 -5.42
C TYR A 57 0.25 0.21 -5.28
N VAL A 58 -0.38 0.38 -4.11
CA VAL A 58 -1.81 0.11 -3.94
C VAL A 58 -2.66 1.14 -4.71
N PRO A 59 -2.46 2.47 -4.58
CA PRO A 59 -3.11 3.43 -5.47
C PRO A 59 -2.76 3.22 -6.95
N LEU A 60 -1.49 2.89 -7.27
CA LEU A 60 -1.09 2.55 -8.64
C LEU A 60 -1.87 1.35 -9.17
N ALA A 61 -2.19 0.34 -8.36
CA ALA A 61 -3.01 -0.78 -8.78
C ALA A 61 -4.43 -0.31 -9.15
N LEU A 62 -5.01 0.61 -8.39
CA LEU A 62 -6.33 1.19 -8.71
C LEU A 62 -6.31 2.05 -9.99
N TRP A 63 -5.19 2.70 -10.28
CA TRP A 63 -5.02 3.56 -11.45
C TRP A 63 -4.59 2.83 -12.72
N PHE A 64 -3.71 1.85 -12.59
CA PHE A 64 -3.02 1.17 -13.68
C PHE A 64 -3.33 -0.33 -13.73
N GLY A 65 -4.22 -0.82 -12.89
CA GLY A 65 -4.62 -2.22 -12.88
C GLY A 65 -3.48 -3.12 -12.41
N VAL A 66 -3.34 -4.27 -13.06
CA VAL A 66 -2.35 -5.31 -12.69
C VAL A 66 -0.92 -4.78 -12.78
N TRP A 67 -0.66 -3.74 -13.57
CA TRP A 67 0.66 -3.09 -13.62
C TRP A 67 1.11 -2.51 -12.28
N GLY A 68 0.18 -1.99 -11.47
CA GLY A 68 0.50 -1.55 -10.10
C GLY A 68 0.75 -2.74 -9.16
N CYS A 69 -0.02 -3.82 -9.29
CA CYS A 69 0.18 -5.05 -8.51
C CYS A 69 1.56 -5.68 -8.81
N LEU A 70 1.94 -5.74 -10.08
CA LEU A 70 3.23 -6.24 -10.50
C LEU A 70 4.38 -5.33 -10.03
N ALA A 71 4.15 -4.01 -9.95
CA ALA A 71 5.14 -3.09 -9.42
C ALA A 71 5.41 -3.37 -7.94
N GLY A 72 4.36 -3.61 -7.14
CA GLY A 72 4.50 -4.08 -5.75
C GLY A 72 5.29 -5.40 -5.67
N TYR A 73 4.84 -6.42 -6.41
CA TYR A 73 5.50 -7.72 -6.48
C TYR A 73 7.00 -7.62 -6.79
N LEU A 74 7.36 -7.01 -7.93
CA LEU A 74 8.77 -6.91 -8.32
C LEU A 74 9.58 -6.01 -7.39
N SER A 75 8.96 -5.00 -6.79
CA SER A 75 9.66 -4.15 -5.84
C SER A 75 10.11 -4.92 -4.60
N CYS A 76 9.25 -5.81 -4.10
CA CYS A 76 9.56 -6.73 -3.01
C CYS A 76 10.61 -7.76 -3.42
N VAL A 77 10.53 -8.28 -4.66
CA VAL A 77 11.57 -9.19 -5.19
C VAL A 77 12.94 -8.53 -5.19
N PHE A 78 13.06 -7.31 -5.73
CA PHE A 78 14.33 -6.59 -5.78
C PHE A 78 14.84 -6.20 -4.39
N MET A 79 13.95 -5.84 -3.48
CA MET A 79 14.32 -5.63 -2.07
C MET A 79 14.85 -6.92 -1.44
N GLY A 80 14.19 -8.07 -1.63
CA GLY A 80 14.63 -9.36 -1.09
C GLY A 80 16.01 -9.78 -1.64
N ILE A 81 16.26 -9.55 -2.94
CA ILE A 81 17.59 -9.77 -3.54
C ILE A 81 18.63 -8.84 -2.92
N TYR A 82 18.31 -7.56 -2.74
CA TYR A 82 19.20 -6.59 -2.08
C TYR A 82 19.56 -7.01 -0.64
N LEU A 83 18.60 -7.61 0.09
CA LEU A 83 18.79 -8.15 1.43
C LEU A 83 19.44 -9.55 1.47
N ASN A 84 19.87 -10.09 0.32
CA ASN A 84 20.45 -11.44 0.18
C ASN A 84 19.52 -12.57 0.67
N MET A 85 18.20 -12.38 0.55
CA MET A 85 17.23 -13.40 0.92
C MET A 85 17.16 -14.50 -0.16
N PRO A 86 16.86 -15.76 0.18
CA PRO A 86 16.80 -16.85 -0.79
C PRO A 86 15.75 -16.58 -1.88
N LEU A 87 16.15 -16.65 -3.15
CA LEU A 87 15.27 -16.35 -4.28
C LEU A 87 13.95 -17.17 -4.28
N PRO A 88 13.95 -18.50 -4.01
CA PRO A 88 12.70 -19.26 -3.97
C PRO A 88 11.72 -18.74 -2.92
N PHE A 89 12.22 -18.29 -1.77
CA PHE A 89 11.40 -17.69 -0.73
C PHE A 89 10.85 -16.33 -1.20
N VAL A 90 11.72 -15.45 -1.69
CA VAL A 90 11.35 -14.09 -2.08
C VAL A 90 10.29 -14.08 -3.20
N LEU A 91 10.41 -14.99 -4.19
CA LEU A 91 9.43 -15.10 -5.27
C LEU A 91 8.02 -15.46 -4.79
N VAL A 92 7.91 -16.22 -3.70
CA VAL A 92 6.64 -16.56 -3.05
C VAL A 92 6.20 -15.42 -2.13
N TRP A 93 7.08 -14.96 -1.24
CA TRP A 93 6.77 -13.95 -0.24
C TRP A 93 6.32 -12.62 -0.86
N ALA A 94 6.91 -12.21 -1.99
CA ALA A 94 6.51 -11.00 -2.72
C ALA A 94 5.07 -11.02 -3.26
N LEU A 95 4.40 -12.18 -3.28
CA LEU A 95 2.97 -12.25 -3.58
C LEU A 95 2.12 -11.52 -2.53
N ALA A 96 2.65 -11.26 -1.32
CA ALA A 96 2.00 -10.39 -0.33
C ALA A 96 1.70 -9.00 -0.92
N ASP A 97 2.72 -8.29 -1.40
CA ASP A 97 2.60 -6.97 -2.06
C ASP A 97 1.70 -7.03 -3.31
N PHE A 98 1.77 -8.14 -4.06
CA PHE A 98 0.86 -8.35 -5.18
C PHE A 98 -0.60 -8.37 -4.72
N PHE A 99 -0.92 -9.20 -3.72
CA PHE A 99 -2.29 -9.33 -3.20
C PHE A 99 -2.78 -8.06 -2.54
N GLU A 100 -1.91 -7.33 -1.88
CA GLU A 100 -2.23 -6.06 -1.24
C GLU A 100 -2.80 -5.04 -2.25
N GLY A 101 -2.19 -4.93 -3.43
CA GLY A 101 -2.72 -4.09 -4.51
C GLY A 101 -3.87 -4.75 -5.29
N PHE A 102 -3.82 -6.08 -5.47
CA PHE A 102 -4.76 -6.81 -6.31
C PHE A 102 -6.16 -6.93 -5.69
N MET A 103 -6.25 -7.16 -4.37
CA MET A 103 -7.52 -7.31 -3.67
C MET A 103 -8.39 -6.04 -3.78
N PRO A 104 -7.86 -4.83 -3.52
CA PRO A 104 -8.59 -3.60 -3.77
C PRO A 104 -8.96 -3.41 -5.23
N LEU A 105 -8.04 -3.65 -6.16
CA LEU A 105 -8.31 -3.53 -7.59
C LEU A 105 -9.49 -4.40 -8.01
N MET A 106 -9.48 -5.68 -7.63
CA MET A 106 -10.54 -6.64 -7.94
C MET A 106 -11.89 -6.15 -7.41
N VAL A 107 -11.96 -5.76 -6.14
CA VAL A 107 -13.21 -5.29 -5.52
C VAL A 107 -13.70 -4.00 -6.18
N TYR A 108 -12.83 -3.00 -6.38
CA TYR A 108 -13.20 -1.73 -7.00
C TYR A 108 -13.75 -1.91 -8.43
N ARG A 109 -13.12 -2.78 -9.21
CA ARG A 109 -13.56 -3.08 -10.58
C ARG A 109 -14.88 -3.87 -10.59
N SER A 110 -15.06 -4.80 -9.65
CA SER A 110 -16.29 -5.58 -9.51
C SER A 110 -17.48 -4.71 -9.10
N LEU A 111 -17.26 -3.77 -8.17
CA LEU A 111 -18.28 -2.81 -7.73
C LEU A 111 -18.50 -1.65 -8.71
N LYS A 112 -17.69 -1.56 -9.78
CA LYS A 112 -17.67 -0.45 -10.74
C LYS A 112 -17.56 0.92 -10.05
N THR A 113 -16.85 0.97 -8.92
CA THR A 113 -16.63 2.20 -8.15
C THR A 113 -15.76 3.15 -8.97
N ARG A 114 -16.17 4.42 -9.06
CA ARG A 114 -15.42 5.44 -9.78
C ARG A 114 -14.49 6.17 -8.80
N PRO A 115 -13.23 6.45 -9.18
CA PRO A 115 -12.34 7.26 -8.36
C PRO A 115 -12.90 8.68 -8.14
N VAL A 116 -12.55 9.33 -7.02
CA VAL A 116 -12.96 10.73 -6.76
C VAL A 116 -12.29 11.66 -7.76
N LEU A 117 -13.09 12.43 -8.49
CA LEU A 117 -12.59 13.43 -9.45
C LEU A 117 -12.74 14.87 -8.97
N THR A 118 -13.62 15.10 -8.00
CA THR A 118 -13.97 16.43 -7.49
C THR A 118 -14.24 16.35 -6.00
N LEU A 119 -13.60 17.23 -5.23
CA LEU A 119 -13.81 17.38 -3.79
C LEU A 119 -15.02 18.29 -3.53
N LYS A 120 -15.91 17.89 -2.61
CA LYS A 120 -17.06 18.68 -2.16
C LYS A 120 -16.63 19.77 -1.18
N ARG A 121 -15.66 19.46 -0.30
CA ARG A 121 -15.16 20.34 0.76
C ARG A 121 -13.62 20.36 0.74
N PRO A 122 -13.01 21.00 -0.26
CA PRO A 122 -11.57 20.94 -0.48
C PRO A 122 -10.76 21.44 0.72
N GLN A 123 -11.18 22.53 1.38
CA GLN A 123 -10.48 23.06 2.56
C GLN A 123 -10.42 22.05 3.71
N VAL A 124 -11.53 21.37 3.99
CA VAL A 124 -11.60 20.32 5.02
C VAL A 124 -10.71 19.14 4.63
N THR A 125 -10.80 18.71 3.37
CA THR A 125 -9.95 17.63 2.83
C THR A 125 -8.46 17.95 2.96
N TYR A 126 -8.03 19.16 2.62
CA TYR A 126 -6.63 19.54 2.74
C TYR A 126 -6.18 19.62 4.21
N GLY A 127 -7.04 20.13 5.10
CA GLY A 127 -6.78 20.12 6.54
C GLY A 127 -6.61 18.70 7.10
N VAL A 128 -7.52 17.78 6.75
CA VAL A 128 -7.45 16.37 7.16
C VAL A 128 -6.20 15.70 6.58
N ASN A 129 -5.87 15.95 5.31
CA ASN A 129 -4.65 15.44 4.68
C ASN A 129 -3.38 15.93 5.36
N LEU A 130 -3.32 17.19 5.79
CA LEU A 130 -2.20 17.71 6.56
C LEU A 130 -2.07 16.99 7.91
N LEU A 131 -3.20 16.75 8.59
CA LEU A 131 -3.22 15.97 9.84
C LEU A 131 -2.79 14.52 9.60
N LEU A 132 -3.21 13.88 8.51
CA LEU A 132 -2.77 12.53 8.14
C LEU A 132 -1.27 12.48 7.88
N ALA A 133 -0.69 13.49 7.24
CA ALA A 133 0.76 13.60 7.05
C ALA A 133 1.50 13.75 8.41
N ALA A 134 0.95 14.55 9.32
CA ALA A 134 1.49 14.67 10.68
C ALA A 134 1.38 13.36 11.47
N VAL A 135 0.27 12.62 11.32
CA VAL A 135 0.10 11.30 11.93
C VAL A 135 1.13 10.31 11.40
N LEU A 136 1.41 10.29 10.09
CA LEU A 136 2.45 9.41 9.54
C LEU A 136 3.83 9.71 10.14
N ALA A 137 4.19 10.99 10.28
CA ALA A 137 5.44 11.38 10.94
C ALA A 137 5.45 10.96 12.43
N ALA A 138 4.32 11.14 13.13
CA ALA A 138 4.16 10.70 14.50
C ALA A 138 4.26 9.16 14.64
N SER A 139 3.74 8.39 13.68
CA SER A 139 3.87 6.93 13.65
C SER A 139 5.32 6.49 13.51
N ALA A 140 6.09 7.18 12.66
CA ALA A 140 7.52 6.91 12.52
C ALA A 140 8.28 7.20 13.83
N LEU A 141 7.98 8.32 14.50
CA LEU A 141 8.54 8.64 15.81
C LEU A 141 8.09 7.63 16.88
N ALA A 142 6.84 7.17 16.82
CA ALA A 142 6.32 6.20 17.77
C ALA A 142 7.02 4.85 17.67
N LEU A 143 7.29 4.36 16.45
CA LEU A 143 8.07 3.13 16.22
C LEU A 143 9.48 3.24 16.77
N LEU A 144 10.13 4.39 16.61
CA LEU A 144 11.53 4.57 16.97
C LEU A 144 11.74 4.89 18.46
N TYR A 145 10.82 5.63 19.07
CA TYR A 145 11.09 6.29 20.36
C TYR A 145 9.98 6.16 21.41
N TRP A 146 8.71 6.01 21.02
CA TRP A 146 7.58 6.12 21.97
C TRP A 146 6.87 4.78 22.25
N GLY A 147 7.25 3.73 21.56
CA GLY A 147 6.80 2.36 21.81
C GLY A 147 5.41 2.04 21.26
N THR A 148 4.98 0.79 21.51
CA THR A 148 3.81 0.17 20.87
C THR A 148 2.50 0.91 21.12
N TRP A 149 2.27 1.45 22.32
CA TRP A 149 1.02 2.14 22.64
C TRP A 149 0.87 3.45 21.87
N ALA A 150 1.96 4.21 21.73
CA ALA A 150 1.95 5.41 20.88
C ALA A 150 1.71 5.03 19.41
N PHE A 151 2.30 3.93 18.94
CA PHE A 151 2.08 3.44 17.58
C PHE A 151 0.61 3.06 17.34
N ILE A 152 0.00 2.31 18.25
CA ILE A 152 -1.43 1.96 18.21
C ILE A 152 -2.30 3.23 18.24
N ALA A 153 -1.94 4.24 19.04
CA ALA A 153 -2.67 5.51 19.06
C ALA A 153 -2.62 6.22 17.71
N THR A 154 -1.48 6.19 17.01
CA THR A 154 -1.37 6.76 15.65
C THR A 154 -2.17 5.98 14.61
N PHE A 155 -2.25 4.64 14.74
CA PHE A 155 -3.18 3.83 13.96
C PHE A 155 -4.63 4.30 14.15
N ILE A 156 -5.10 4.38 15.39
CA ILE A 156 -6.47 4.83 15.70
C ILE A 156 -6.73 6.23 15.13
N ALA A 157 -5.78 7.15 15.30
CA ALA A 157 -5.88 8.50 14.77
C ALA A 157 -5.98 8.53 13.23
N SER A 158 -5.18 7.72 12.53
CA SER A 158 -5.23 7.62 11.06
C SER A 158 -6.61 7.16 10.57
N ILE A 159 -7.19 6.14 11.20
CA ILE A 159 -8.51 5.62 10.85
C ILE A 159 -9.60 6.65 11.14
N ALA A 160 -9.54 7.32 12.30
CA ALA A 160 -10.49 8.36 12.67
C ALA A 160 -10.48 9.52 11.67
N LEU A 161 -9.30 9.96 11.22
CA LEU A 161 -9.17 11.02 10.22
C LEU A 161 -9.73 10.61 8.85
N VAL A 162 -9.50 9.36 8.40
CA VAL A 162 -10.13 8.85 7.16
C VAL A 162 -11.65 8.75 7.31
N LEU A 163 -12.17 8.43 8.49
CA LEU A 163 -13.62 8.48 8.76
C LEU A 163 -14.16 9.91 8.68
N VAL A 164 -13.48 10.89 9.27
CA VAL A 164 -13.84 12.32 9.13
C VAL A 164 -13.85 12.73 7.65
N GLN A 165 -12.85 12.31 6.88
CA GLN A 165 -12.78 12.49 5.43
C GLN A 165 -14.01 11.89 4.74
N ALA A 166 -14.41 10.67 5.12
CA ALA A 166 -15.59 9.99 4.57
C ALA A 166 -16.90 10.74 4.84
N PHE A 167 -17.04 11.36 6.02
CA PHE A 167 -18.21 12.16 6.37
C PHE A 167 -18.22 13.53 5.69
N ALA A 168 -17.06 14.14 5.48
CA ALA A 168 -16.93 15.44 4.84
C ALA A 168 -17.11 15.39 3.32
N GLU A 169 -16.75 14.27 2.69
CA GLU A 169 -16.71 14.09 1.23
C GLU A 169 -17.76 13.08 0.73
N ASP A 170 -17.48 12.41 -0.40
CA ASP A 170 -18.31 11.33 -0.92
C ASP A 170 -18.19 10.07 -0.07
N ARG A 171 -19.19 9.84 0.79
CA ARG A 171 -19.27 8.66 1.67
C ARG A 171 -19.01 7.36 0.92
N LYS A 172 -19.59 7.17 -0.27
CA LYS A 172 -19.43 5.91 -1.01
C LYS A 172 -17.97 5.63 -1.35
N THR A 173 -17.24 6.63 -1.83
CA THR A 173 -15.84 6.42 -2.22
C THR A 173 -14.95 6.16 -1.03
N TRP A 174 -15.11 6.92 0.05
CA TRP A 174 -14.27 6.80 1.24
C TRP A 174 -14.61 5.59 2.11
N LEU A 175 -15.89 5.22 2.17
CA LEU A 175 -16.34 3.95 2.75
C LEU A 175 -16.04 2.74 1.86
N THR A 176 -15.58 2.93 0.63
CA THR A 176 -14.94 1.85 -0.13
C THR A 176 -13.44 1.84 0.15
N TRP A 177 -12.78 3.01 0.16
CA TRP A 177 -11.33 3.12 0.37
C TRP A 177 -10.88 2.56 1.71
N LEU A 178 -11.54 2.93 2.80
CA LEU A 178 -11.14 2.47 4.12
C LEU A 178 -11.23 0.94 4.28
N PRO A 179 -12.40 0.27 4.13
CA PRO A 179 -12.47 -1.17 4.34
C PRO A 179 -11.72 -1.97 3.26
N ILE A 180 -11.65 -1.48 2.02
CA ILE A 180 -11.07 -2.24 0.91
C ILE A 180 -9.61 -1.86 0.67
N GLY A 181 -9.34 -0.59 0.42
CA GLY A 181 -8.01 -0.08 0.11
C GLY A 181 -7.06 -0.01 1.29
N VAL A 182 -7.57 0.03 2.54
CA VAL A 182 -6.74 0.01 3.76
C VAL A 182 -6.83 -1.35 4.44
N PHE A 183 -8.01 -1.75 4.92
CA PHE A 183 -8.13 -2.96 5.75
C PHE A 183 -7.93 -4.27 4.96
N LEU A 184 -8.72 -4.49 3.90
CA LEU A 184 -8.62 -5.73 3.12
C LEU A 184 -7.25 -5.89 2.47
N ALA A 185 -6.69 -4.80 1.94
CA ALA A 185 -5.33 -4.77 1.40
C ALA A 185 -4.31 -5.30 2.43
N SER A 186 -4.21 -4.61 3.57
CA SER A 186 -3.22 -4.92 4.61
C SER A 186 -3.39 -6.31 5.19
N ILE A 187 -4.64 -6.75 5.44
CA ILE A 187 -4.92 -8.08 6.00
C ILE A 187 -4.56 -9.18 4.99
N ALA A 188 -4.93 -9.02 3.72
CA ALA A 188 -4.60 -10.01 2.70
C ALA A 188 -3.08 -10.15 2.53
N SER A 189 -2.38 -9.01 2.49
CA SER A 189 -0.91 -8.95 2.46
C SER A 189 -0.30 -9.64 3.67
N GLY A 190 -0.70 -9.26 4.89
CA GLY A 190 -0.14 -9.80 6.13
C GLY A 190 -0.41 -11.29 6.33
N VAL A 191 -1.62 -11.77 6.00
CA VAL A 191 -1.94 -13.21 6.10
C VAL A 191 -1.05 -14.01 5.17
N PHE A 192 -0.91 -13.56 3.91
CA PHE A 192 -0.09 -14.27 2.94
C PHE A 192 1.40 -14.15 3.25
N GLY A 193 1.90 -12.93 3.48
CA GLY A 193 3.29 -12.62 3.71
C GLY A 193 3.84 -13.31 4.97
N VAL A 194 3.20 -13.10 6.12
CA VAL A 194 3.64 -13.72 7.38
C VAL A 194 3.41 -15.23 7.37
N GLY A 195 2.36 -15.70 6.69
CA GLY A 195 2.15 -17.12 6.41
C GLY A 195 3.30 -17.74 5.63
N ALA A 196 3.77 -17.09 4.56
CA ALA A 196 4.91 -17.52 3.78
C ALA A 196 6.19 -17.51 4.63
N MET A 197 6.42 -16.49 5.46
CA MET A 197 7.57 -16.45 6.37
C MET A 197 7.58 -17.62 7.35
N ALA A 198 6.43 -17.97 7.94
CA ALA A 198 6.33 -19.12 8.83
C ALA A 198 6.52 -20.44 8.08
N ALA A 199 5.92 -20.59 6.89
CA ALA A 199 6.00 -21.81 6.08
C ALA A 199 7.42 -22.12 5.57
N PHE A 200 8.21 -21.09 5.27
CA PHE A 200 9.62 -21.23 4.86
C PHE A 200 10.59 -21.24 6.05
N GLY A 201 10.10 -21.16 7.29
CA GLY A 201 10.92 -21.20 8.50
C GLY A 201 11.72 -19.92 8.76
N ASN A 202 11.36 -18.80 8.12
CA ASN A 202 12.00 -17.50 8.34
C ASN A 202 11.61 -16.87 9.69
N ILE A 203 10.46 -17.27 10.25
CA ILE A 203 10.02 -16.89 11.59
C ILE A 203 9.47 -18.12 12.33
N SER A 204 9.56 -18.11 13.66
CA SER A 204 8.87 -19.12 14.48
C SER A 204 7.36 -18.87 14.51
N LEU A 205 6.58 -19.92 14.81
CA LEU A 205 5.13 -19.78 15.01
C LEU A 205 4.78 -18.90 16.21
N SER A 206 5.67 -18.80 17.22
CA SER A 206 5.49 -17.89 18.35
C SER A 206 5.68 -16.42 17.96
N ALA A 207 6.54 -16.14 16.99
CA ALA A 207 6.76 -14.78 16.47
C ALA A 207 5.64 -14.34 15.51
N PHE A 208 4.85 -15.28 14.96
CA PHE A 208 3.81 -14.99 13.98
C PHE A 208 2.88 -13.84 14.38
N PRO A 209 2.29 -13.80 15.60
CA PRO A 209 1.35 -12.72 15.96
C PRO A 209 2.03 -11.36 15.95
N SER A 210 3.23 -11.24 16.51
CA SER A 210 3.96 -9.97 16.58
C SER A 210 4.32 -9.45 15.19
N VAL A 211 4.81 -10.32 14.31
CA VAL A 211 5.14 -9.96 12.92
C VAL A 211 3.88 -9.58 12.14
N PHE A 212 2.81 -10.37 12.29
CA PHE A 212 1.52 -10.11 11.66
C PHE A 212 0.94 -8.76 12.07
N PHE A 213 0.86 -8.46 13.37
CA PHE A 213 0.29 -7.18 13.83
C PHE A 213 1.19 -6.00 13.49
N GLY A 214 2.52 -6.14 13.59
CA GLY A 214 3.46 -5.09 13.20
C GLY A 214 3.34 -4.72 11.71
N TRP A 215 3.31 -5.73 10.84
CA TRP A 215 3.09 -5.56 9.41
C TRP A 215 1.72 -4.93 9.13
N VAL A 216 0.64 -5.59 9.54
CA VAL A 216 -0.72 -5.22 9.16
C VAL A 216 -1.09 -3.82 9.67
N LEU A 217 -0.73 -3.47 10.90
CA LEU A 217 -1.00 -2.12 11.42
C LEU A 217 -0.15 -1.06 10.72
N GLY A 218 1.10 -1.39 10.40
CA GLY A 218 1.99 -0.53 9.63
C GLY A 218 1.41 -0.16 8.26
N ASP A 219 1.02 -1.16 7.50
CA ASP A 219 0.41 -0.98 6.17
C ASP A 219 -0.89 -0.18 6.28
N MET A 220 -1.73 -0.47 7.29
CA MET A 220 -2.96 0.28 7.49
C MET A 220 -2.68 1.77 7.76
N ILE A 221 -1.70 2.11 8.59
CA ILE A 221 -1.30 3.51 8.82
C ILE A 221 -0.83 4.14 7.52
N VAL A 222 0.06 3.47 6.79
CA VAL A 222 0.66 3.99 5.55
C VAL A 222 -0.40 4.21 4.48
N LEU A 223 -1.33 3.28 4.29
CA LEU A 223 -2.44 3.40 3.34
C LEU A 223 -3.48 4.44 3.78
N ALA A 224 -3.83 4.48 5.07
CA ALA A 224 -4.76 5.47 5.61
C ALA A 224 -4.22 6.89 5.51
N THR A 225 -2.89 7.07 5.61
CA THR A 225 -2.23 8.37 5.55
C THR A 225 -1.73 8.70 4.14
N LEU A 226 -0.55 8.20 3.78
CA LEU A 226 0.11 8.51 2.50
C LEU A 226 -0.68 7.99 1.31
N GLY A 227 -1.26 6.79 1.40
CA GLY A 227 -2.11 6.24 0.33
C GLY A 227 -3.34 7.12 0.07
N THR A 228 -3.99 7.61 1.13
CA THR A 228 -5.08 8.60 1.05
C THR A 228 -4.61 9.91 0.43
N LEU A 229 -3.50 10.48 0.89
CA LEU A 229 -2.92 11.72 0.38
C LEU A 229 -2.66 11.63 -1.14
N LEU A 230 -1.99 10.57 -1.58
CA LEU A 230 -1.69 10.33 -2.99
C LEU A 230 -2.98 10.12 -3.80
N THR A 231 -3.96 9.41 -3.23
CA THR A 231 -5.27 9.22 -3.86
C THR A 231 -5.99 10.54 -4.08
N VAL A 232 -6.03 11.43 -3.09
CA VAL A 232 -6.66 12.75 -3.23
C VAL A 232 -5.92 13.63 -4.24
N ALA A 233 -4.60 13.70 -4.13
CA ALA A 233 -3.80 14.62 -4.94
C ALA A 233 -3.72 14.20 -6.40
N LEU A 234 -3.53 12.90 -6.68
CA LEU A 234 -3.15 12.42 -8.00
C LEU A 234 -4.31 11.83 -8.80
N THR A 235 -5.35 11.29 -8.16
CA THR A 235 -6.48 10.68 -8.87
C THR A 235 -7.12 11.60 -9.93
N PRO A 236 -7.40 12.90 -9.65
CA PRO A 236 -8.01 13.79 -10.63
C PRO A 236 -7.13 14.02 -11.87
N LEU A 237 -5.81 13.92 -11.71
CA LEU A 237 -4.82 14.08 -12.78
C LEU A 237 -4.68 12.78 -13.58
N ILE A 238 -4.54 11.65 -12.87
CA ILE A 238 -4.26 10.35 -13.46
C ILE A 238 -5.46 9.83 -14.26
N VAL A 239 -6.68 9.95 -13.75
CA VAL A 239 -7.87 9.42 -14.45
C VAL A 239 -8.14 10.14 -15.76
N LYS A 240 -7.71 11.40 -15.90
CA LYS A 240 -7.80 12.18 -17.15
C LYS A 240 -6.67 11.86 -18.13
N SER A 241 -5.63 11.17 -17.66
CA SER A 241 -4.48 10.83 -18.47
C SER A 241 -4.77 9.68 -19.45
N ARG A 242 -3.89 9.51 -20.43
CA ARG A 242 -3.95 8.41 -21.41
C ARG A 242 -3.36 7.10 -20.88
N PHE A 243 -2.75 7.09 -19.70
CA PHE A 243 -2.11 5.90 -19.12
C PHE A 243 -2.98 5.22 -18.05
N TYR A 244 -4.12 5.82 -17.65
CA TYR A 244 -5.10 5.19 -16.77
C TYR A 244 -5.71 3.92 -17.40
N VAL A 245 -5.71 2.83 -16.63
CA VAL A 245 -6.23 1.52 -17.04
C VAL A 245 -7.62 1.33 -16.48
N ARG A 246 -8.62 1.09 -17.35
CA ARG A 246 -10.03 1.02 -16.90
C ARG A 246 -10.43 -0.38 -16.44
N ARG A 247 -9.84 -1.42 -16.99
CA ARG A 247 -10.07 -2.82 -16.60
C ARG A 247 -8.92 -3.29 -15.70
N PHE A 248 -8.38 -4.46 -15.98
CA PHE A 248 -7.24 -5.03 -15.28
C PHE A 248 -5.92 -4.76 -16.00
N PHE A 249 -5.89 -4.82 -17.34
CA PHE A 249 -4.65 -4.63 -18.13
C PHE A 249 -4.68 -3.44 -19.09
N SER A 250 -5.89 -3.00 -19.49
CA SER A 250 -6.16 -1.91 -20.44
C SER A 250 -7.45 -1.16 -20.10
#